data_AF-M9YCD2-F1
#
_entry.id   AF-M9YCD2-F1
#
_cell.length_a   1.000
_cell.length_b   1.000
_cell.length_c   1.000
_cell.angle_alpha   90.00
_cell.angle_beta   90.00
_cell.angle_gamma   90.00
#
_symmetry.space_group_name_H-M   'P 1'
#
loop_
_entity.id
_entity.type
_entity.pdbx_description
1 polymer ?
#
loop_
_entity_poly.entity_id
_entity_poly.type
_entity_poly.pdbx_seq_one_letter_code
_entity_poly.pdbx_strand_id
1 'polypeptide(L)'
;MLFARIVLLLQVVVMGGVGLAYWLRPYEMANLNGMLLMEAVSASNTRVYYGGLQLGLALFLLWSTRRPERVRSALVLLVMMQAALVLARIGALWLDGGTLRNLDIGALSYKLLSALLALLALYRLKPEPAVAPPLPATPAPGAFDDDFERLHRQEPSPDRPDETRHD
;
A
#
# COMPACT_ATOMS: atom_id res chain seq x y z
N MET A 1 2.85 10.35 13.86
CA MET A 1 1.58 10.43 13.11
C MET A 1 1.39 11.75 12.37
N LEU A 2 1.51 12.93 13.02
CA LEU A 2 1.34 14.23 12.35
C LEU A 2 2.28 14.43 11.14
N PHE A 3 3.57 14.13 11.31
CA PHE A 3 4.57 14.23 10.24
C PHE A 3 4.19 13.43 8.98
N ALA A 4 3.79 12.16 9.16
CA ALA A 4 3.32 11.31 8.07
C ALA A 4 2.12 11.90 7.33
N ARG A 5 1.16 12.48 8.06
CA ARG A 5 0.00 13.16 7.45
C ARG A 5 0.42 14.40 6.67
N ILE A 6 1.35 15.20 7.19
CA ILE A 6 1.87 16.39 6.50
C ILE A 6 2.54 15.99 5.19
N VAL A 7 3.40 14.96 5.21
CA VAL A 7 4.06 14.45 3.99
C VAL A 7 3.02 13.99 2.96
N LEU A 8 2.00 13.25 3.37
CA LEU A 8 0.92 12.82 2.48
C LEU A 8 0.12 14.01 1.93
N LEU A 9 -0.23 14.99 2.76
CA LEU A 9 -0.99 16.17 2.32
C LEU A 9 -0.18 17.05 1.36
N LEU A 10 1.12 17.23 1.62
CA LEU A 10 2.02 17.90 0.68
C LEU A 10 1.98 17.18 -0.68
N GLN A 11 2.07 15.86 -0.66
CA GLN A 11 1.99 15.05 -1.87
C GLN A 11 0.64 15.16 -2.58
N VAL A 12 -0.47 15.22 -1.84
CA VAL A 12 -1.81 15.47 -2.40
C VAL A 12 -1.85 16.80 -3.14
N VAL A 13 -1.30 17.87 -2.56
CA VAL A 13 -1.30 19.19 -3.18
C VAL A 13 -0.45 19.18 -4.45
N VAL A 14 0.76 18.63 -4.40
CA VAL A 14 1.66 18.62 -5.56
C VAL A 14 1.12 17.70 -6.66
N MET A 15 0.76 16.45 -6.34
CA MET A 15 0.22 15.51 -7.32
C MET A 15 -1.14 15.97 -7.85
N GLY A 16 -2.00 16.50 -6.99
CA GLY A 16 -3.31 17.03 -7.38
C GLY A 16 -3.16 18.25 -8.30
N GLY A 17 -2.30 19.20 -7.93
CA GLY A 17 -2.05 20.40 -8.74
C GLY A 17 -1.44 20.08 -10.11
N VAL A 18 -0.38 19.26 -10.14
CA VAL A 18 0.26 18.83 -11.39
C VAL A 18 -0.70 17.99 -12.24
N GLY A 19 -1.44 17.05 -11.63
CA GLY A 19 -2.42 16.24 -12.33
C GLY A 19 -3.54 17.10 -12.94
N LEU A 20 -4.02 18.09 -12.20
CA LEU A 20 -5.03 19.02 -12.70
C LEU A 20 -4.49 19.87 -13.86
N ALA A 21 -3.25 20.34 -13.74
CA ALA A 21 -2.58 21.10 -14.79
C ALA A 21 -2.44 20.28 -16.09
N TYR A 22 -2.00 19.03 -16.00
CA TYR A 22 -1.93 18.11 -17.15
C TYR A 22 -3.31 17.77 -17.74
N TRP A 23 -4.35 17.71 -16.90
CA TRP A 23 -5.70 17.41 -17.35
C TRP A 23 -6.36 18.59 -18.08
N LEU A 24 -6.16 19.82 -17.61
CA LEU A 24 -6.72 21.05 -18.18
C LEU A 24 -5.90 21.58 -19.36
N ARG A 25 -4.57 21.58 -19.25
CA ARG A 25 -3.61 22.18 -20.18
C ARG A 25 -2.54 21.19 -20.64
N PRO A 26 -2.90 20.07 -21.30
CA PRO A 26 -1.96 19.01 -21.66
C PRO A 26 -0.86 19.48 -22.62
N TYR A 27 -1.18 20.35 -23.58
CA TYR A 27 -0.21 20.84 -24.57
C TYR A 27 0.87 21.72 -23.93
N GLU A 28 0.47 22.66 -23.08
CA GLU A 28 1.40 23.56 -22.39
C GLU A 28 2.32 22.75 -21.47
N MET A 29 1.76 21.83 -20.69
CA MET A 29 2.51 20.98 -19.76
C MET A 29 3.45 20.00 -20.49
N ALA A 30 3.00 19.41 -21.60
CA ALA A 30 3.83 18.54 -22.42
C ALA A 30 5.00 19.32 -23.04
N ASN A 31 4.73 20.52 -23.57
CA ASN A 31 5.76 21.36 -24.19
C ASN A 31 6.82 21.83 -23.17
N LEU A 32 6.44 22.10 -21.92
CA LEU A 32 7.39 22.40 -20.83
C LEU A 32 8.36 21.23 -20.56
N ASN A 33 7.95 20.01 -20.86
CA ASN A 33 8.75 18.79 -20.72
C ASN A 33 9.43 18.38 -22.03
N GLY A 34 9.44 19.26 -23.04
CA GLY A 34 10.01 19.00 -24.37
C GLY A 34 9.21 18.01 -25.21
N MET A 35 7.97 17.67 -24.81
CA MET A 35 7.11 16.76 -25.56
C MET A 35 6.25 17.54 -26.57
N LEU A 36 6.31 17.13 -27.84
CA LEU A 36 5.43 17.63 -28.90
C LEU A 36 4.24 16.68 -29.08
N LEU A 37 3.04 17.12 -28.71
CA LEU A 37 1.81 16.35 -28.91
C LEU A 37 1.24 16.61 -30.31
N MET A 38 1.57 15.74 -31.26
CA MET A 38 1.18 15.92 -32.67
C MET A 38 -0.30 15.60 -32.93
N GLU A 39 -0.82 14.55 -32.30
CA GLU A 39 -2.21 14.11 -32.52
C GLU A 39 -3.12 14.42 -31.34
N ALA A 40 -4.42 14.57 -31.62
CA ALA A 40 -5.44 14.72 -30.59
C ALA A 40 -5.47 13.51 -29.64
N VAL A 41 -5.17 12.30 -30.15
CA VAL A 41 -5.05 11.08 -29.34
C VAL A 41 -3.89 11.17 -28.36
N SER A 42 -2.75 11.73 -28.75
CA SER A 42 -1.61 11.96 -27.85
C SER A 42 -2.01 12.88 -26.69
N ALA A 43 -2.72 13.96 -26.97
CA ALA A 43 -3.20 14.86 -25.93
C ALA A 43 -4.24 14.21 -25.00
N SER A 44 -5.14 13.39 -25.55
CA SER A 44 -6.08 12.58 -24.76
C SER A 44 -5.34 11.62 -23.82
N ASN A 45 -4.36 10.88 -24.35
CA ASN A 45 -3.53 9.97 -23.56
C ASN A 45 -2.76 10.73 -22.47
N THR A 46 -2.21 11.91 -22.77
CA THR A 46 -1.54 12.75 -21.78
C THR A 46 -2.47 13.14 -20.64
N ARG A 47 -3.71 13.54 -20.95
CA ARG A 47 -4.72 13.86 -19.92
C ARG A 47 -5.03 12.67 -19.03
N VAL A 48 -5.12 11.46 -19.58
CA VAL A 48 -5.43 10.25 -18.80
C VAL A 48 -4.25 9.84 -17.92
N TYR A 49 -3.05 9.71 -18.50
CA TYR A 49 -1.89 9.13 -17.81
C TYR A 49 -1.10 10.12 -16.95
N TYR A 50 -0.95 11.38 -17.39
CA TYR A 50 -0.24 12.40 -16.60
C TYR A 50 -1.20 13.23 -15.74
N GLY A 51 -2.46 13.36 -16.16
CA GLY A 51 -3.49 14.07 -15.41
C GLY A 51 -4.30 13.14 -14.51
N GLY A 52 -5.19 12.35 -15.11
CA GLY A 52 -6.19 11.53 -14.42
C GLY A 52 -5.59 10.52 -13.44
N LEU A 53 -4.53 9.79 -13.84
CA LEU A 53 -3.82 8.86 -12.95
C LEU A 53 -3.23 9.59 -11.74
N GLN A 54 -2.58 10.74 -11.97
CA GLN A 54 -1.97 11.55 -10.92
C GLN A 54 -3.02 12.11 -9.95
N LEU A 55 -4.18 12.53 -10.47
CA LEU A 55 -5.34 12.96 -9.69
C LEU A 55 -5.92 11.81 -8.86
N GLY A 56 -6.09 10.62 -9.47
CA GLY A 56 -6.56 9.42 -8.77
C GLY A 56 -5.67 9.04 -7.59
N LEU A 57 -4.35 9.10 -7.78
CA LEU A 57 -3.37 8.89 -6.72
C LEU A 57 -3.47 9.95 -5.63
N ALA A 58 -3.59 11.23 -5.99
CA ALA A 58 -3.79 12.31 -5.01
C ALA A 58 -5.05 12.09 -4.17
N LEU A 59 -6.16 11.68 -4.79
CA LEU A 59 -7.40 11.35 -4.09
C LEU A 59 -7.22 10.15 -3.14
N PHE A 60 -6.49 9.11 -3.56
CA PHE A 60 -6.17 7.97 -2.71
C PHE A 60 -5.34 8.37 -1.48
N LEU A 61 -4.32 9.21 -1.66
CA LEU A 61 -3.50 9.71 -0.56
C LEU A 61 -4.32 10.57 0.40
N LEU A 62 -5.17 11.46 -0.14
CA LEU A 62 -6.06 12.30 0.65
C LEU A 62 -7.03 11.45 1.47
N TRP A 63 -7.65 10.45 0.84
CA TRP A 63 -8.54 9.52 1.52
C TRP A 63 -7.83 8.71 2.60
N SER A 64 -6.58 8.30 2.37
CA SER A 64 -5.78 7.55 3.33
C SER A 64 -5.39 8.37 4.56
N THR A 65 -5.33 9.70 4.46
CA THR A 65 -5.02 10.56 5.63
C THR A 65 -6.11 10.53 6.71
N ARG A 66 -7.34 10.13 6.36
CA ARG A 66 -8.50 10.11 7.29
C ARG A 66 -8.41 9.04 8.37
N ARG A 67 -7.65 7.97 8.15
CA ARG A 67 -7.58 6.82 9.05
C ARG A 67 -6.12 6.40 9.29
N PRO A 68 -5.64 6.32 10.54
CA PRO A 68 -4.24 6.04 10.83
C PRO A 68 -3.78 4.68 10.28
N GLU A 69 -4.66 3.70 10.20
CA GLU A 69 -4.37 2.36 9.67
C GLU A 69 -3.99 2.41 8.17
N ARG A 70 -4.53 3.38 7.43
CA ARG A 70 -4.30 3.54 5.98
C ARG A 70 -3.05 4.35 5.65
N VAL A 71 -2.59 5.19 6.60
CA VAL A 71 -1.44 6.07 6.40
C VAL A 71 -0.18 5.27 6.07
N ARG A 72 0.03 4.14 6.75
CA ARG A 72 1.18 3.26 6.49
C ARG A 72 1.15 2.73 5.06
N SER A 73 0.02 2.18 4.63
CA SER A 73 -0.14 1.63 3.27
C SER A 73 0.04 2.71 2.20
N ALA A 74 -0.48 3.91 2.43
CA ALA A 74 -0.31 5.04 1.51
C ALA A 74 1.14 5.49 1.37
N LEU A 75 1.89 5.52 2.48
CA LEU A 75 3.32 5.83 2.43
C LEU A 75 4.13 4.74 1.72
N VAL A 76 3.81 3.45 1.94
CA VAL A 76 4.47 2.35 1.21
C VAL A 76 4.21 2.48 -0.29
N LEU A 77 2.96 2.73 -0.69
CA LEU A 77 2.63 2.98 -2.09
C LEU A 77 3.45 4.15 -2.65
N LEU A 78 3.51 5.27 -1.91
CA LEU A 78 4.24 6.45 -2.34
C LEU A 78 5.74 6.16 -2.53
N VAL A 79 6.37 5.44 -1.60
CA VAL A 79 7.78 5.04 -1.73
C VAL A 79 7.98 4.15 -2.96
N MET A 80 7.19 3.09 -3.09
CA MET A 80 7.32 2.12 -4.19
C MET A 80 7.13 2.79 -5.55
N MET A 81 6.11 3.65 -5.66
CA MET A 81 5.82 4.39 -6.87
C MET A 81 6.96 5.35 -7.24
N GLN A 82 7.43 6.17 -6.29
CA GLN A 82 8.51 7.13 -6.58
C GLN A 82 9.82 6.42 -6.93
N ALA A 83 10.15 5.33 -6.23
CA ALA A 83 11.32 4.51 -6.55
C ALA A 83 11.21 3.88 -7.94
N ALA A 84 10.06 3.30 -8.30
CA ALA A 84 9.83 2.73 -9.62
C ALA A 84 9.97 3.79 -10.72
N LEU A 85 9.46 5.01 -10.52
CA LEU A 85 9.60 6.10 -11.48
C LEU A 85 11.04 6.60 -11.63
N VAL A 86 11.83 6.61 -10.55
CA VAL A 86 13.27 6.92 -10.59
C VAL A 86 14.00 5.84 -11.39
N LEU A 87 13.74 4.56 -11.10
CA LEU A 87 14.35 3.44 -11.83
C LEU A 87 13.96 3.45 -13.32
N ALA A 88 12.69 3.70 -13.64
CA ALA A 88 12.22 3.82 -15.01
C ALA A 88 12.93 4.98 -15.74
N ARG A 89 13.19 6.10 -15.06
CA ARG A 89 13.92 7.23 -15.66
C ARG A 89 15.40 6.89 -15.90
N ILE A 90 16.05 6.18 -14.98
CA ILE A 90 17.42 5.71 -15.15
C ILE A 90 17.49 4.70 -16.31
N GLY A 91 16.52 3.77 -16.39
CA GLY A 91 16.40 2.83 -17.49
C GLY A 91 16.20 3.52 -18.84
N ALA A 92 15.31 4.51 -18.91
CA ALA A 92 15.11 5.32 -20.11
C ALA A 92 16.40 6.05 -20.52
N LEU A 93 17.11 6.69 -19.57
CA LEU A 93 18.39 7.33 -19.85
C LEU A 93 19.42 6.37 -20.45
N TRP A 94 19.46 5.13 -19.96
CA TRP A 94 20.35 4.10 -20.47
C TRP A 94 20.00 3.69 -21.90
N LEU A 95 18.71 3.57 -22.21
CA LEU A 95 18.20 3.27 -23.56
C LEU A 95 18.40 4.44 -24.54
N ASP A 96 18.31 5.69 -24.06
CA ASP A 96 18.46 6.92 -24.84
C ASP A 96 19.93 7.34 -25.05
N GLY A 97 20.88 6.44 -24.81
CA GLY A 97 22.31 6.67 -25.05
C GLY A 97 23.01 7.57 -24.01
N GLY A 98 22.43 7.72 -22.81
CA GLY A 98 23.10 8.36 -21.67
C GLY A 98 23.15 9.89 -21.70
N THR A 99 22.36 10.54 -22.56
CA THR A 99 22.39 12.00 -22.70
C THR A 99 21.73 12.70 -21.51
N LEU A 100 22.54 13.22 -20.58
CA LEU A 100 22.08 13.96 -19.39
C LEU A 100 21.22 15.19 -19.71
N ARG A 101 21.29 15.72 -20.94
CA ARG A 101 20.47 16.84 -21.40
C ARG A 101 18.97 16.51 -21.47
N ASN A 102 18.62 15.23 -21.61
CA ASN A 102 17.23 14.75 -21.62
C ASN A 102 16.72 14.41 -20.21
N LEU A 103 17.58 14.55 -19.19
CA LEU A 103 17.23 14.26 -17.82
C LEU A 103 16.56 15.48 -17.19
N ASP A 104 15.26 15.37 -16.92
CA ASP A 104 14.55 16.36 -16.12
C ASP A 104 15.01 16.26 -14.65
N ILE A 105 16.08 16.99 -14.32
CA ILE A 105 16.70 17.04 -12.98
C ILE A 105 15.68 17.51 -11.94
N GLY A 106 14.80 18.45 -12.30
CA GLY A 106 13.76 18.95 -11.42
C GLY A 106 12.77 17.86 -11.05
N ALA A 107 12.25 17.15 -12.05
CA ALA A 107 11.32 16.05 -11.80
C ALA A 107 11.99 14.85 -11.14
N LEU A 108 13.29 14.60 -11.34
CA LEU A 108 14.01 13.51 -10.68
C LEU A 108 14.28 13.82 -9.20
N SER A 109 14.78 15.03 -8.91
CA SER A 109 15.03 15.49 -7.54
C SER A 109 13.75 15.49 -6.71
N TYR A 110 12.63 15.93 -7.28
CA TYR A 110 11.31 15.83 -6.63
C TYR A 110 10.94 14.39 -6.27
N LYS A 111 11.12 13.42 -7.19
CA LYS A 111 10.78 12.01 -6.93
C LYS A 111 11.62 11.43 -5.80
N LEU A 112 12.93 11.70 -5.83
CA LEU A 112 13.87 11.28 -4.78
C LEU A 112 13.51 11.89 -3.44
N LEU A 113 13.28 13.21 -3.39
CA LEU A 113 12.89 13.90 -2.16
C LEU A 113 11.58 13.35 -1.60
N SER A 114 10.59 13.13 -2.46
CA SER A 114 9.28 12.56 -2.08
C SER A 114 9.43 11.15 -1.52
N ALA A 115 10.25 10.30 -2.15
CA ALA A 115 10.55 8.96 -1.67
C ALA A 115 11.26 8.99 -0.31
N LEU A 116 12.26 9.86 -0.14
CA LEU A 116 12.99 10.01 1.12
C LEU A 116 12.11 10.52 2.25
N LEU A 117 11.25 11.51 1.99
CA LEU A 117 10.29 12.01 2.97
C LEU A 117 9.28 10.93 3.38
N ALA A 118 8.80 10.14 2.42
CA ALA A 118 7.88 9.04 2.69
C ALA A 118 8.55 7.90 3.47
N LEU A 119 9.80 7.55 3.14
CA LEU A 119 10.61 6.59 3.89
C LEU A 119 10.89 7.06 5.31
N LEU A 120 11.26 8.33 5.49
CA LEU A 120 11.47 8.92 6.81
C LEU A 120 10.17 8.93 7.62
N ALA A 121 9.04 9.24 6.98
CA ALA A 121 7.73 9.17 7.60
C ALA A 121 7.39 7.75 8.04
N LEU A 122 7.67 6.73 7.21
CA LEU A 122 7.51 5.32 7.58
C LEU A 122 8.41 4.91 8.73
N TYR A 123 9.69 5.29 8.70
CA TYR A 123 10.64 4.97 9.77
C TYR A 123 10.25 5.60 11.11
N ARG A 124 9.62 6.78 11.07
CA ARG A 124 9.10 7.47 12.27
C ARG A 124 7.75 6.93 12.74
N LEU A 125 7.08 6.07 11.98
CA LEU A 125 5.92 5.33 12.46
C LEU A 125 6.45 4.12 13.24
N LYS A 126 6.18 4.09 14.56
CA LYS A 126 6.48 2.90 15.37
C LYS A 126 5.79 1.70 14.73
N PRO A 127 6.46 0.55 14.57
CA PRO A 127 5.80 -0.69 14.17
C PRO A 127 4.63 -0.92 15.11
N GLU A 128 3.44 -1.05 14.57
CA GLU A 128 2.33 -1.61 15.33
C GLU A 128 2.81 -2.97 15.82
N PRO A 129 2.75 -3.27 17.14
CA PRO A 129 3.06 -4.60 17.62
C PRO A 129 2.17 -5.53 16.81
N ALA A 130 2.79 -6.49 16.10
CA ALA A 130 2.05 -7.54 15.43
C ALA A 130 1.06 -8.06 16.48
N VAL A 131 -0.24 -8.02 16.16
CA VAL A 131 -1.26 -8.64 17.01
C VAL A 131 -0.81 -10.09 17.13
N ALA A 132 -0.18 -10.43 18.26
CA ALA A 132 0.20 -11.79 18.54
C ALA A 132 -1.09 -12.59 18.39
N PRO A 133 -1.13 -13.66 17.58
CA PRO A 133 -2.28 -14.54 17.57
C PRO A 133 -2.61 -14.84 19.03
N PRO A 134 -3.90 -14.78 19.45
CA PRO A 134 -4.27 -15.09 20.81
C PRO A 134 -3.55 -16.39 21.16
N LEU A 135 -2.66 -16.36 22.15
CA LEU A 135 -2.02 -17.57 22.61
C LEU A 135 -3.17 -18.55 22.85
N PRO A 136 -3.15 -19.76 22.26
CA PRO A 136 -4.18 -20.75 22.53
C PRO A 136 -4.29 -20.81 24.05
N ALA A 137 -5.50 -20.53 24.57
CA ALA A 137 -5.73 -20.41 26.00
C ALA A 137 -5.05 -21.61 26.67
N THR A 138 -4.04 -21.35 27.50
CA THR A 138 -3.33 -22.41 28.20
C THR A 138 -4.41 -23.22 28.90
N PRO A 139 -4.60 -24.51 28.56
CA PRO A 139 -5.62 -25.32 29.20
C PRO A 139 -5.39 -25.22 30.70
N ALA A 140 -6.47 -24.97 31.46
CA ALA A 140 -6.36 -24.89 32.91
C ALA A 140 -5.62 -26.13 33.42
N PRO A 141 -4.70 -26.01 34.41
CA PRO A 141 -4.03 -27.17 34.98
C PRO A 141 -5.09 -28.19 35.43
N GLY A 142 -5.10 -29.38 34.79
CA GLY A 142 -6.10 -30.44 35.02
C GLY A 142 -7.13 -30.66 33.90
N ALA A 143 -7.24 -29.76 32.91
CA ALA A 143 -8.20 -29.92 31.81
C ALA A 143 -7.92 -31.15 30.91
N PHE A 144 -6.66 -31.58 30.83
CA PHE A 144 -6.27 -32.80 30.11
C PHE A 144 -6.59 -34.08 30.90
N ASP A 145 -6.57 -34.04 32.23
CA ASP A 145 -6.87 -35.20 33.07
C ASP A 145 -8.38 -35.49 33.08
N ASP A 146 -9.22 -34.44 33.09
CA ASP A 146 -10.68 -34.55 33.06
C ASP A 146 -11.21 -35.17 31.75
N ASP A 147 -10.58 -34.86 30.61
CA ASP A 147 -10.97 -35.44 29.32
C ASP A 147 -10.60 -36.93 29.22
N PHE A 148 -9.46 -37.33 29.80
CA PHE A 148 -9.03 -38.74 29.84
C PHE A 148 -9.94 -39.59 30.74
N GLU A 149 -10.35 -39.06 31.90
CA GLU A 149 -11.35 -39.67 32.80
C GLU A 149 -12.71 -39.87 32.12
N ARG A 150 -13.18 -38.89 31.33
CA ARG A 150 -14.45 -39.01 30.61
C ARG A 150 -14.43 -40.07 29.52
N LEU A 151 -13.30 -40.21 28.81
CA LEU A 151 -13.14 -41.24 27.78
C LEU A 151 -13.15 -42.64 28.40
N HIS A 152 -12.50 -42.83 29.56
CA HIS A 152 -12.56 -44.10 30.29
C HIS A 152 -13.95 -44.43 30.84
N ARG A 153 -14.73 -43.41 31.23
CA ARG A 153 -16.09 -43.61 31.74
C ARG A 153 -17.11 -43.94 30.64
N GLN A 154 -16.78 -43.69 29.38
CA GLN A 154 -17.68 -43.92 28.22
C GLN A 154 -17.47 -45.27 27.52
N GLU A 155 -16.52 -46.10 27.95
CA GLU A 155 -16.47 -47.47 27.44
C GLU A 155 -17.76 -48.22 27.84
N PRO A 156 -18.56 -48.71 26.88
CA PRO A 156 -19.76 -49.48 27.20
C PRO A 156 -19.30 -50.80 27.81
N SER A 157 -19.66 -51.04 29.08
CA SER A 157 -19.46 -52.32 29.76
C SER A 157 -20.03 -53.45 28.91
N PRO A 158 -19.19 -54.36 28.36
CA PRO A 158 -19.65 -55.44 27.50
C PRO A 158 -20.10 -56.61 28.38
N ASP A 159 -21.09 -56.39 29.24
CA ASP A 159 -21.78 -57.47 29.94
C ASP A 159 -23.01 -56.91 30.64
N ARG A 160 -24.14 -56.96 29.94
CA ARG A 160 -25.43 -57.06 30.60
C ARG A 160 -26.22 -58.15 29.89
N PRO A 161 -26.36 -59.35 30.46
CA PRO A 161 -27.22 -60.36 29.89
C PRO A 161 -28.67 -59.86 29.94
N ASP A 162 -29.37 -60.00 28.80
CA ASP A 162 -30.82 -59.80 28.69
C ASP A 162 -31.52 -60.78 29.65
N GLU A 163 -31.95 -60.27 30.81
CA GLU A 163 -32.88 -61.01 31.66
C GLU A 163 -34.27 -60.97 31.03
N THR A 164 -34.58 -62.08 30.37
CA THR A 164 -35.91 -62.58 30.06
C THR A 164 -36.87 -62.39 31.23
N ARG A 165 -37.93 -61.60 31.01
CA ARG A 165 -39.11 -61.61 31.88
C ARG A 165 -40.19 -62.49 31.24
N HIS A 166 -40.48 -63.57 31.96
CA HIS A 166 -41.61 -64.48 31.78
C HIS A 166 -42.93 -63.76 31.52
N ASP A 167 -43.68 -64.29 30.54
CA ASP A 167 -45.03 -64.84 30.75
C ASP A 167 -45.06 -66.25 30.12
#